data_AF-A0A3N5QK10-F1
#
_entry.id   AF-A0A3N5QK10-F1
#
_cell.length_a   1.000
_cell.length_b   1.000
_cell.length_c   1.000
_cell.angle_alpha   90.00
_cell.angle_beta   90.00
_cell.angle_gamma   90.00
#
_symmetry.space_group_name_H-M   'P 1'
#
loop_
_entity.id
_entity.type
_entity.pdbx_description
1 polymer ?
#
loop_
_entity_poly.entity_id
_entity_poly.type
_entity_poly.pdbx_seq_one_letter_code
_entity_poly.pdbx_strand_id
1 'polypeptide(L)'
;MYNDFIIIGPVTDPAGVKGKTVKVAMTAIQNKQSLFVSRGDKSGTHITEMTLWKGSGLAVPDKDDWYVQAGQAGLLQQISLARN
;
A
#
# COMPACT_ATOMS: atom_id res chain seq x y z
N MET A 1 2.49 -22.71 -2.58
CA MET A 1 1.25 -22.02 -3.01
C MET A 1 1.63 -20.60 -3.35
N TYR A 2 1.43 -20.15 -4.59
CA TYR A 2 1.69 -18.77 -4.97
C TYR A 2 0.39 -17.99 -4.81
N ASN A 3 0.43 -16.90 -4.06
CA ASN A 3 -0.67 -15.96 -3.94
C ASN A 3 -0.35 -14.75 -4.81
N ASP A 4 -1.32 -14.30 -5.59
CA ASP A 4 -1.22 -13.05 -6.33
C ASP A 4 -1.66 -11.89 -5.45
N PHE A 5 -0.90 -10.81 -5.50
CA PHE A 5 -1.21 -9.56 -4.80
C PHE A 5 -1.39 -8.45 -5.82
N ILE A 6 -2.41 -7.62 -5.60
CA ILE A 6 -2.73 -6.49 -6.45
C ILE A 6 -2.72 -5.21 -5.61
N ILE A 7 -2.23 -4.13 -6.22
CA ILE A 7 -2.35 -2.77 -5.68
C ILE A 7 -3.64 -2.19 -6.26
N ILE A 8 -4.55 -1.74 -5.39
CA ILE A 8 -5.80 -1.10 -5.75
C ILE A 8 -5.86 0.31 -5.14
N GLY A 9 -6.66 1.19 -5.73
CA GLY A 9 -6.81 2.56 -5.25
C GLY A 9 -7.97 3.30 -5.95
N PRO A 10 -8.14 4.61 -5.66
CA PRO A 10 -9.17 5.44 -6.26
C PRO A 10 -9.08 5.51 -7.79
N VAL A 11 -10.23 5.71 -8.45
CA VAL A 11 -10.32 5.87 -9.92
C VAL A 11 -9.52 7.09 -10.41
N THR A 12 -9.41 8.12 -9.59
CA THR A 12 -8.63 9.34 -9.87
C THR A 12 -7.13 9.11 -9.94
N ASP A 13 -6.63 7.98 -9.44
CA ASP A 13 -5.22 7.58 -9.44
C ASP A 13 -4.27 8.72 -9.01
N PRO A 14 -4.39 9.25 -7.76
CA PRO A 14 -3.57 10.37 -7.31
C PRO A 14 -2.07 10.06 -7.37
N ALA A 15 -1.71 8.80 -7.08
CA ALA A 15 -0.34 8.30 -7.17
C ALA A 15 0.14 8.12 -8.63
N GLY A 16 -0.76 8.01 -9.60
CA GLY A 16 -0.43 7.79 -11.01
C GLY A 16 0.28 6.45 -11.23
N VAL A 17 -0.27 5.38 -10.65
CA VAL A 17 0.35 4.03 -10.61
C VAL A 17 -0.27 3.02 -11.57
N LYS A 18 -1.41 3.34 -12.20
CA LYS A 18 -2.09 2.43 -13.10
C LYS A 18 -1.17 1.99 -14.25
N GLY A 19 -1.07 0.67 -14.45
CA GLY A 19 -0.24 0.07 -15.51
C GLY A 19 1.27 0.06 -15.25
N LYS A 20 1.71 0.52 -14.08
CA LYS A 20 3.13 0.52 -13.70
C LYS A 20 3.54 -0.80 -13.06
N THR A 21 4.83 -1.11 -13.11
CA THR A 21 5.39 -2.21 -12.33
C THR A 21 5.33 -1.89 -10.84
N VAL A 22 5.30 -2.92 -10.00
CA VAL A 22 5.18 -2.75 -8.54
C VAL A 22 6.24 -1.80 -7.99
N LYS A 23 7.51 -1.98 -8.36
CA LYS A 23 8.60 -1.11 -7.89
C LYS A 23 8.35 0.36 -8.24
N VAL A 24 7.95 0.66 -9.47
CA VAL A 24 7.67 2.04 -9.90
C VAL A 24 6.42 2.59 -9.21
N ALA A 25 5.41 1.75 -8.97
CA ALA A 25 4.20 2.14 -8.24
C ALA A 25 4.53 2.53 -6.78
N MET A 26 5.31 1.70 -6.06
CA MET A 26 5.71 1.98 -4.68
C MET A 26 6.52 3.27 -4.57
N THR A 27 7.48 3.50 -5.49
CA THR A 27 8.24 4.76 -5.55
C THR A 27 7.33 5.95 -5.84
N ALA A 28 6.36 5.82 -6.75
CA ALA A 28 5.44 6.91 -7.06
C ALA A 28 4.51 7.26 -5.89
N ILE A 29 4.03 6.25 -5.15
CA ILE A 29 3.22 6.43 -3.93
C ILE A 29 4.01 7.23 -2.89
N GLN A 30 5.27 6.82 -2.62
CA GLN A 30 6.12 7.52 -1.66
C GLN A 30 6.44 8.96 -2.10
N ASN A 31 6.86 9.16 -3.34
CA ASN A 31 7.23 10.48 -3.84
C ASN A 31 6.08 11.49 -3.79
N LYS A 32 4.85 11.01 -3.99
CA LYS A 32 3.64 11.83 -3.94
C LYS A 32 2.99 11.84 -2.56
N GLN A 33 3.53 11.09 -1.60
CA GLN A 33 2.93 10.87 -0.29
C GLN A 33 1.43 10.53 -0.40
N SER A 34 1.09 9.70 -1.39
CA SER A 34 -0.29 9.31 -1.64
C SER A 34 -0.74 8.35 -0.54
N LEU A 35 -1.97 8.53 -0.05
CA LEU A 35 -2.52 7.72 1.03
C LEU A 35 -2.34 6.22 0.74
N PHE A 36 -1.66 5.53 1.65
CA PHE A 36 -1.42 4.11 1.59
C PHE A 36 -1.96 3.47 2.87
N VAL A 37 -2.92 2.56 2.72
CA VAL A 37 -3.52 1.86 3.86
C VAL A 37 -2.84 0.51 4.02
N SER A 38 -2.05 0.40 5.09
CA SER A 38 -1.42 -0.84 5.50
C SER A 38 -2.39 -1.69 6.31
N ARG A 39 -2.29 -3.01 6.14
CA ARG A 39 -3.00 -3.97 7.01
C ARG A 39 -2.56 -3.81 8.46
N GLY A 40 -1.27 -3.60 8.74
CA GLY A 40 -0.75 -3.36 10.10
C GLY A 40 -1.04 -4.46 11.14
N ASP A 41 -1.44 -5.67 10.73
CA ASP A 41 -2.01 -6.70 11.61
C ASP A 41 -1.12 -7.95 11.76
N LYS A 42 0.12 -7.89 11.25
CA LYS A 42 1.07 -9.03 11.22
C LYS A 42 0.59 -10.24 10.40
N SER A 43 -0.43 -10.08 9.55
CA SER A 43 -0.86 -11.12 8.61
C SER A 43 0.15 -11.33 7.48
N GLY A 44 -0.04 -12.40 6.70
CA GLY A 44 0.74 -12.66 5.48
C GLY A 44 0.67 -11.50 4.47
N THR A 45 -0.46 -10.81 4.36
CA THR A 45 -0.60 -9.62 3.50
C THR A 45 0.26 -8.46 4.01
N HIS A 46 0.25 -8.19 5.31
CA HIS A 46 1.12 -7.17 5.91
C HIS A 46 2.60 -7.49 5.71
N ILE A 47 3.02 -8.75 5.90
CA ILE A 47 4.41 -9.17 5.67
C ILE A 47 4.80 -9.00 4.19
N THR A 48 3.89 -9.33 3.27
CA THR A 48 4.11 -9.18 1.83
C THR A 48 4.29 -7.71 1.45
N GLU A 49 3.41 -6.85 1.95
CA GLU A 49 3.50 -5.39 1.79
C GLU A 49 4.85 -4.83 2.28
N MET A 50 5.29 -5.20 3.49
CA MET A 50 6.62 -4.79 4.00
C MET A 50 7.76 -5.27 3.10
N THR A 51 7.61 -6.45 2.51
CA THR A 51 8.59 -7.01 1.55
C THR A 51 8.60 -6.21 0.25
N LEU A 52 7.45 -5.72 -0.22
CA LEU A 52 7.34 -4.88 -1.41
C LEU A 52 8.02 -3.51 -1.24
N TRP A 53 7.85 -2.87 -0.07
CA TRP A 53 8.56 -1.63 0.26
C TRP A 53 10.08 -1.85 0.19
N LYS A 54 10.58 -2.85 0.91
CA LYS A 54 12.01 -3.19 0.93
C LYS A 54 12.54 -3.62 -0.44
N GLY A 55 11.81 -4.45 -1.18
CA GLY A 55 12.17 -4.90 -2.53
C GLY A 55 12.19 -3.77 -3.56
N SER A 56 11.49 -2.67 -3.27
CA SER A 56 11.54 -1.45 -4.07
C SER A 56 12.74 -0.54 -3.71
N GLY A 57 13.53 -0.91 -2.69
CA GLY A 57 14.63 -0.10 -2.16
C GLY A 57 14.17 1.02 -1.23
N LEU A 58 12.94 0.93 -0.72
CA LEU A 58 12.32 1.97 0.11
C LEU A 58 12.25 1.49 1.58
N ALA A 59 12.37 2.43 2.51
CA ALA A 59 12.02 2.19 3.90
C ALA A 59 10.49 2.04 4.02
N VAL A 60 10.03 1.26 5.00
CA VAL A 60 8.60 1.22 5.33
C VAL A 60 8.24 2.56 5.99
N PRO A 61 7.25 3.31 5.47
CA PRO A 61 6.92 4.66 5.94
C PRO A 61 6.01 4.61 7.19
N ASP A 62 6.33 3.77 8.17
CA ASP A 62 5.50 3.48 9.34
C ASP A 62 5.29 4.67 10.30
N LYS A 63 6.00 5.77 10.07
CA LYS A 63 5.92 7.02 10.85
C LYS A 63 5.33 8.19 10.08
N ASP A 64 4.99 7.99 8.80
CA ASP A 64 4.48 9.07 7.96
C ASP A 64 2.95 9.11 7.97
N ASP A 65 2.37 10.31 7.99
CA ASP A 65 0.91 10.52 8.11
C ASP A 65 0.10 9.95 6.92
N TRP A 66 0.74 9.81 5.75
CA TRP A 66 0.12 9.22 4.55
C TRP A 66 0.11 7.69 4.57
N TYR A 67 0.76 7.05 5.55
CA TYR A 67 0.77 5.60 5.73
C TYR A 67 -0.11 5.22 6.94
N VAL A 68 -1.32 4.75 6.66
CA VAL A 68 -2.32 4.45 7.69
C VAL A 68 -2.33 2.97 7.99
N GLN A 69 -2.01 2.60 9.24
CA GLN A 69 -2.11 1.22 9.71
C GLN A 69 -3.54 0.94 10.20
N ALA A 70 -4.29 0.13 9.46
CA ALA A 70 -5.68 -0.18 9.79
C ALA A 70 -5.84 -1.25 10.90
N GLY A 71 -4.80 -2.05 11.16
CA GLY A 71 -4.84 -3.17 12.10
C GLY A 71 -5.82 -4.26 11.68
N GLN A 72 -6.50 -4.88 12.64
CA GLN A 72 -7.41 -6.01 12.40
C GLN A 72 -8.77 -5.63 11.76
N ALA A 73 -8.88 -4.43 11.20
CA ALA A 73 -10.08 -4.01 10.48
C ALA A 73 -10.30 -4.87 9.21
N GLY A 74 -11.57 -5.13 8.87
CA GLY A 74 -11.93 -5.89 7.67
C GLY A 74 -11.58 -5.15 6.37
N LEU A 75 -11.38 -5.91 5.27
CA LEU A 75 -10.97 -5.37 3.97
C LEU A 75 -11.88 -4.23 3.46
N LEU A 76 -13.20 -4.34 3.63
CA LEU A 76 -14.16 -3.30 3.21
C LEU A 76 -13.90 -1.96 3.91
N GLN A 77 -13.54 -2.01 5.19
CA GLN A 77 -13.22 -0.81 5.96
C GLN A 77 -11.90 -0.19 5.49
N GLN A 78 -10.91 -1.01 5.18
CA GLN A 78 -9.63 -0.54 4.63
C GLN A 78 -9.80 0.14 3.26
N ILE A 79 -10.63 -0.43 2.39
CA ILE A 79 -10.97 0.18 1.10
C ILE A 79 -11.71 1.50 1.28
N SER A 80 -12.57 1.61 2.31
CA SER A 80 -13.23 2.88 2.62
C SER A 80 -12.24 3.95 3.06
N LEU A 81 -11.22 3.60 3.84
CA LEU A 81 -10.18 4.53 4.28
C LEU A 81 -9.35 5.05 3.09
N ALA A 82 -9.04 4.19 2.13
CA ALA A 82 -8.25 4.53 0.94
C ALA A 82 -9.01 5.38 -0.11
N ARG A 83 -10.30 5.68 0.09
CA ARG A 83 -11.13 6.42 -0.87
C ARG A 83 -11.04 7.95 -0.72
N ASN A 84 -10.66 8.42 0.47
CA ASN A 84 -10.66 9.84 0.80
C ASN A 84 -9.47 10.58 0.20
#